data_AF-A0AAV9FAJ6-F1
#
_entry.id   AF-A0AAV9FAJ6-F1
#
_cell.length_a   1.000
_cell.length_b   1.000
_cell.length_c   1.000
_cell.angle_alpha   90.00
_cell.angle_beta   90.00
_cell.angle_gamma   90.00
#
_symmetry.space_group_name_H-M   'P 1'
#
loop_
_entity.id
_entity.type
_entity.pdbx_description
1 polymer ?
#
loop_
_entity_poly.entity_id
_entity_poly.type
_entity_poly.pdbx_seq_one_letter_code
_entity_poly.pdbx_strand_id
1 'polypeptide(L)'
;MTFYYQETNAAREPRDLTGIAVVPPVNWTTTNFGMVEVMDDPMTETADPKSKLLGRIQGMYVYASKEEYSVLMVMNLVFMEGSGTTYNGSTLSLVGKNSLLTEEREMSVVGGTGVFRLARGFVT
;
A
#
# COMPACT_ATOMS: atom_id res chain seq x y z
N MET A 1 1.78 -11.68 10.75
CA MET A 1 2.95 -11.35 9.92
C MET A 1 3.14 -9.85 10.05
N THR A 2 4.38 -9.36 10.16
CA THR A 2 4.65 -7.92 10.31
C THR A 2 5.78 -7.54 9.38
N PHE A 3 5.54 -6.52 8.57
CA PHE A 3 6.47 -5.98 7.58
C PHE A 3 6.30 -4.45 7.58
N TYR A 4 7.26 -3.75 7.00
CA TYR A 4 7.23 -2.29 6.89
C TYR A 4 7.23 -1.92 5.42
N TYR A 5 6.46 -0.90 5.03
CA TYR A 5 6.50 -0.38 3.66
C TYR A 5 7.09 1.03 3.65
N GLN A 6 7.74 1.37 2.55
CA GLN A 6 8.54 2.58 2.42
C GLN A 6 7.99 3.42 1.26
N GLU A 7 7.06 4.32 1.56
CA GLU A 7 6.47 5.20 0.55
C GLU A 7 7.33 6.47 0.36
N THR A 8 7.64 6.79 -0.89
CA THR A 8 8.42 7.98 -1.28
C THR A 8 7.66 8.77 -2.35
N ASN A 9 6.91 9.77 -1.89
CA ASN A 9 6.09 10.65 -2.76
C ASN A 9 6.77 11.99 -3.06
N ALA A 10 7.93 12.23 -2.45
CA ALA A 10 8.76 13.41 -2.65
C ALA A 10 10.22 12.99 -2.76
N ALA A 11 10.68 12.77 -3.98
CA ALA A 11 12.06 12.47 -4.30
C ALA A 11 12.66 13.54 -5.22
N ARG A 12 13.99 13.70 -5.15
CA ARG A 12 14.71 14.63 -6.03
C ARG A 12 14.73 14.15 -7.48
N GLU A 13 14.92 12.85 -7.68
CA GLU A 13 14.93 12.21 -8.99
C GLU A 13 13.62 11.44 -9.19
N PRO A 14 12.92 11.59 -10.33
CA PRO A 14 11.63 10.92 -10.56
C PRO A 14 11.67 9.40 -10.43
N ARG A 15 12.82 8.77 -10.71
CA ARG A 15 13.01 7.31 -10.62
C ARG A 15 12.99 6.77 -9.19
N ASP A 16 13.17 7.64 -8.21
CA ASP A 16 13.20 7.29 -6.79
C ASP A 16 11.81 7.43 -6.15
N LEU A 17 10.81 7.93 -6.91
CA LEU A 17 9.41 7.96 -6.47
C LEU A 17 8.83 6.56 -6.48
N THR A 18 8.11 6.21 -5.42
CA THR A 18 7.40 4.94 -5.30
C THR A 18 5.89 5.14 -5.30
N GLY A 19 5.40 6.34 -4.97
CA GLY A 19 4.01 6.76 -5.13
C GLY A 19 3.89 8.04 -5.97
N ILE A 20 2.91 8.08 -6.87
CA ILE A 20 2.68 9.23 -7.77
C ILE A 20 1.18 9.47 -7.96
N ALA A 21 0.76 10.74 -7.83
CA ALA A 21 -0.56 11.20 -8.23
C ALA A 21 -0.75 11.15 -9.76
N VAL A 22 -1.71 10.35 -10.22
CA VAL A 22 -2.08 10.21 -11.64
C VAL A 22 -3.34 10.99 -11.99
N VAL A 23 -4.15 11.35 -10.99
CA VAL A 23 -5.28 12.26 -11.12
C VAL A 23 -5.22 13.26 -9.97
N PRO A 24 -5.23 14.58 -10.23
CA PRO A 24 -5.20 15.59 -9.17
C PRO A 24 -6.53 15.64 -8.40
N PRO A 25 -6.55 16.22 -7.19
CA PRO A 25 -7.78 16.43 -6.44
C PRO A 25 -8.70 17.40 -7.16
N VAL A 26 -10.00 17.34 -6.85
CA VAL A 26 -10.94 18.39 -7.24
C VAL A 26 -10.58 19.68 -6.48
N ASN A 27 -10.63 20.82 -7.20
CA ASN A 27 -10.39 22.14 -6.60
C ASN A 27 -11.32 22.41 -5.40
N TRP A 28 -10.82 23.20 -4.43
CA TRP A 28 -11.53 23.61 -3.21
C TRP A 28 -11.87 22.50 -2.22
N THR A 29 -11.33 21.30 -2.41
CA THR A 29 -11.43 20.23 -1.40
C THR A 29 -10.34 20.42 -0.34
N THR A 30 -10.66 20.13 0.92
CA THR A 30 -9.68 20.02 2.01
C THR A 30 -9.27 18.57 2.26
N THR A 31 -9.98 17.62 1.66
CA THR A 31 -9.77 16.18 1.83
C THR A 31 -9.02 15.52 0.67
N ASN A 32 -8.57 16.31 -0.31
CA ASN A 32 -8.06 15.82 -1.60
C ASN A 32 -9.06 14.96 -2.40
N PHE A 33 -10.36 15.11 -2.14
CA PHE A 33 -11.39 14.31 -2.80
C PHE A 33 -11.20 14.24 -4.33
N GLY A 34 -11.18 13.02 -4.87
CA GLY A 34 -10.99 12.74 -6.28
C GLY A 34 -9.54 12.49 -6.71
N MET A 35 -8.55 12.74 -5.84
CA MET A 35 -7.15 12.42 -6.13
C MET A 35 -6.95 10.90 -6.20
N VAL A 36 -6.20 10.45 -7.22
CA VAL A 36 -5.81 9.05 -7.41
C VAL A 36 -4.30 8.96 -7.47
N GLU A 37 -3.73 8.09 -6.65
CA GLU A 37 -2.30 7.81 -6.61
C GLU A 37 -2.05 6.34 -6.95
N VAL A 38 -0.99 6.06 -7.70
CA VAL A 38 -0.46 4.70 -7.91
C VAL A 38 0.78 4.53 -7.07
N MET A 39 1.02 3.31 -6.58
CA MET A 39 2.16 2.99 -5.74
C MET A 39 2.82 1.66 -6.12
N ASP A 40 4.12 1.64 -5.96
CA ASP A 40 4.99 0.47 -6.00
C ASP A 40 6.07 0.62 -4.92
N ASP A 41 5.70 0.38 -3.67
CA ASP A 41 6.54 0.66 -2.50
C ASP A 41 7.37 -0.56 -2.07
N PRO A 42 8.66 -0.41 -1.71
CA PRO A 42 9.44 -1.47 -1.07
C PRO A 42 8.80 -1.95 0.23
N MET A 43 8.72 -3.26 0.42
CA MET A 43 8.30 -3.89 1.67
C MET A 43 9.51 -4.56 2.35
N THR A 44 9.88 -4.09 3.54
CA THR A 44 11.10 -4.47 4.27
C THR A 44 10.80 -5.21 5.57
N GLU A 45 11.80 -5.95 6.07
CA GLU A 45 11.70 -6.74 7.31
C GLU A 45 11.59 -5.88 8.57
N THR A 46 12.27 -4.73 8.59
CA THR A 46 12.20 -3.77 9.70
C THR A 46 11.87 -2.37 9.17
N ALA A 47 11.66 -1.44 10.11
CA ALA A 47 11.42 -0.02 9.78
C ALA A 47 12.63 0.64 9.08
N ASP A 48 13.83 0.07 9.18
CA ASP A 48 15.00 0.56 8.43
C ASP A 48 14.80 0.27 6.93
N PRO A 49 14.75 1.29 6.05
CA PRO A 49 14.61 1.10 4.61
C PRO A 49 15.76 0.30 3.98
N LYS A 50 16.91 0.18 4.65
CA LYS A 50 18.06 -0.61 4.22
C LYS A 50 18.02 -2.06 4.71
N SER A 51 17.03 -2.40 5.53
CA SER A 51 16.83 -3.79 5.96
C SER A 51 16.42 -4.67 4.79
N LYS A 52 16.32 -5.97 5.05
CA LYS A 52 16.06 -6.97 4.02
C LYS A 52 14.76 -6.64 3.27
N LEU A 53 14.87 -6.52 1.94
CA LEU A 53 13.71 -6.38 1.06
C LEU A 53 12.99 -7.73 0.97
N LEU A 54 11.70 -7.73 1.31
CA LEU A 54 10.85 -8.92 1.33
C LEU A 54 9.89 -8.97 0.14
N GLY A 55 9.54 -7.81 -0.40
CA GLY A 55 8.55 -7.70 -1.44
C GLY A 55 8.25 -6.25 -1.82
N ARG A 56 7.08 -6.05 -2.41
CA ARG A 56 6.56 -4.72 -2.77
C ARG A 56 5.08 -4.60 -2.43
N ILE A 57 4.62 -3.38 -2.17
CA ILE A 57 3.20 -3.03 -2.11
C ILE A 57 2.85 -2.35 -3.43
N GLN A 58 1.96 -2.99 -4.19
CA GLN A 58 1.60 -2.53 -5.54
C GLN A 58 0.12 -2.29 -5.65
N GLY A 59 -0.27 -1.12 -6.15
CA GLY A 59 -1.68 -0.81 -6.35
C GLY A 59 -1.96 0.67 -6.52
N MET A 60 -3.12 1.08 -6.01
CA MET A 60 -3.55 2.46 -6.03
C MET A 60 -4.32 2.79 -4.76
N TYR A 61 -4.44 4.08 -4.49
CA TYR A 61 -5.39 4.59 -3.53
C TYR A 61 -6.08 5.85 -4.02
N VAL A 62 -7.32 6.03 -3.54
CA VAL A 62 -8.20 7.11 -3.99
C VAL A 62 -8.74 7.86 -2.77
N TYR A 63 -8.62 9.18 -2.77
CA TYR A 63 -9.26 10.04 -1.78
C TYR A 63 -10.77 10.10 -2.07
N ALA A 64 -11.50 9.14 -1.54
CA ALA A 64 -12.91 8.90 -1.88
C ALA A 64 -13.90 9.52 -0.87
N SER A 65 -13.43 10.15 0.21
CA SER A 65 -14.27 10.82 1.20
C SER A 65 -14.28 12.33 1.01
N LYS A 66 -15.49 12.92 1.06
CA LYS A 66 -15.69 14.37 1.03
C LYS A 66 -15.50 15.03 2.39
N GLU A 67 -15.61 14.25 3.47
CA GLU A 67 -15.67 14.76 4.85
C GLU A 67 -14.42 14.42 5.64
N GLU A 68 -13.67 13.39 5.23
CA GLU A 68 -12.54 12.85 5.97
C GLU A 68 -11.31 12.71 5.07
N TYR A 69 -10.14 13.04 5.62
CA TYR A 69 -8.86 12.78 4.98
C TYR A 69 -8.54 11.27 5.06
N SER A 70 -9.17 10.51 4.17
CA SER A 70 -9.12 9.06 4.10
C SER A 70 -9.07 8.58 2.67
N VAL A 71 -8.48 7.41 2.46
CA VAL A 71 -8.31 6.82 1.13
C VAL A 71 -8.97 5.44 1.05
N LEU A 72 -9.54 5.12 -0.11
CA LEU A 72 -9.84 3.74 -0.49
C LEU A 72 -8.55 3.13 -1.03
N MET A 73 -8.06 2.08 -0.37
CA MET A 73 -6.88 1.32 -0.79
C MET A 73 -7.33 0.13 -1.64
N VAL A 74 -6.69 -0.06 -2.79
CA VAL A 74 -6.82 -1.27 -3.63
C VAL A 74 -5.41 -1.70 -4.03
N MET A 75 -4.87 -2.69 -3.32
CA MET A 75 -3.45 -3.02 -3.42
C MET A 75 -3.15 -4.49 -3.18
N ASN A 76 -1.94 -4.90 -3.57
CA ASN A 76 -1.40 -6.23 -3.31
C ASN A 76 -0.09 -6.13 -2.54
N LEU A 77 0.10 -7.03 -1.57
CA LEU A 77 1.42 -7.34 -1.02
C LEU A 77 2.05 -8.41 -1.91
N VAL A 78 3.12 -8.09 -2.61
CA VAL A 78 3.81 -8.96 -3.57
C VAL A 78 5.12 -9.44 -2.96
N PHE A 79 5.17 -10.71 -2.56
CA PHE A 79 6.36 -11.29 -1.93
C PHE A 79 7.36 -11.72 -2.99
N MET A 80 8.58 -11.18 -2.93
CA MET A 80 9.61 -11.43 -3.94
C MET A 80 10.20 -12.84 -3.82
N GLU A 81 10.48 -13.46 -4.97
CA GLU A 81 11.29 -14.66 -5.01
C GLU A 81 12.69 -14.39 -4.45
N GLY A 82 13.25 -15.37 -3.73
CA GLY A 82 14.56 -15.21 -3.11
C GLY A 82 14.59 -14.28 -1.89
N SER A 83 13.44 -13.75 -1.44
CA SER A 83 13.34 -12.98 -0.18
C SER A 83 13.68 -13.79 1.07
N GLY A 84 13.91 -15.10 0.93
CA GLY A 84 14.16 -16.02 2.04
C GLY A 84 12.96 -16.17 2.98
N THR A 85 11.76 -15.78 2.54
CA THR A 85 10.51 -16.04 3.23
C THR A 85 9.86 -17.32 2.68
N THR A 86 8.93 -17.88 3.45
CA THR A 86 8.06 -18.97 2.97
C THR A 86 7.02 -18.51 1.95
N TYR A 87 6.96 -17.21 1.65
CA TYR A 87 5.92 -16.57 0.83
C TYR A 87 6.39 -16.22 -0.59
N ASN A 88 7.60 -16.60 -0.99
CA ASN A 88 8.19 -16.29 -2.29
C ASN A 88 7.19 -16.47 -3.46
N GLY A 89 7.03 -15.41 -4.27
CA GLY A 89 6.16 -15.41 -5.45
C GLY A 89 4.65 -15.40 -5.14
N SER A 90 4.26 -15.39 -3.87
CA SER A 90 2.86 -15.32 -3.46
C SER A 90 2.39 -13.88 -3.27
N THR A 91 1.08 -13.67 -3.22
CA THR A 91 0.51 -12.33 -2.99
C THR A 91 -0.66 -12.37 -2.01
N LEU A 92 -0.88 -11.26 -1.31
CA LEU A 92 -2.13 -10.97 -0.59
C LEU A 92 -2.80 -9.76 -1.23
N SER A 93 -4.12 -9.83 -1.44
CA SER A 93 -4.91 -8.72 -1.99
C SER A 93 -5.69 -8.02 -0.89
N LEU A 94 -5.61 -6.70 -0.87
CA LEU A 94 -6.18 -5.83 0.16
C LEU A 94 -7.16 -4.83 -0.46
N VAL A 95 -8.31 -4.67 0.18
CA VAL A 95 -9.28 -3.63 -0.14
C VAL A 95 -9.84 -3.07 1.16
N GLY A 96 -9.85 -1.74 1.32
CA GLY A 96 -10.40 -1.13 2.51
C GLY A 96 -10.27 0.38 2.55
N LYS A 97 -11.03 1.01 3.46
CA LYS A 97 -10.87 2.42 3.81
C LYS A 97 -9.70 2.56 4.78
N ASN A 98 -8.82 3.50 4.53
CA ASN A 98 -7.69 3.86 5.36
C ASN A 98 -7.82 5.33 5.80
N SER A 99 -8.23 5.54 7.05
CA SER A 99 -8.33 6.85 7.68
C SER A 99 -6.95 7.31 8.13
N LEU A 100 -6.34 8.24 7.39
CA LEU A 100 -4.92 8.57 7.55
C LEU A 100 -4.59 9.31 8.85
N LEU A 101 -5.61 9.89 9.51
CA LEU A 101 -5.49 10.65 10.74
C LEU A 101 -5.88 9.87 12.00
N THR A 102 -6.25 8.58 11.88
CA THR A 102 -6.59 7.71 13.01
C THR A 102 -5.44 6.75 13.31
N GLU A 103 -5.26 6.41 14.59
CA GLU A 103 -4.22 5.48 15.03
C GLU A 103 -4.56 4.04 14.63
N GLU A 104 -5.80 3.62 14.91
CA GLU A 104 -6.29 2.31 14.49
C GLU A 104 -6.82 2.37 13.06
N ARG A 105 -6.27 1.48 12.23
CA ARG A 105 -6.59 1.37 10.81
C ARG A 105 -6.67 -0.11 10.51
N GLU A 106 -7.73 -0.54 9.84
CA GLU A 106 -7.90 -1.94 9.49
C GLU A 106 -8.37 -2.03 8.03
N MET A 107 -7.75 -2.91 7.26
CA MET A 107 -8.16 -3.22 5.89
C MET A 107 -8.34 -4.72 5.68
N SER A 108 -9.30 -5.09 4.85
CA SER A 108 -9.62 -6.50 4.62
C SER A 108 -8.60 -7.15 3.67
N VAL A 109 -8.13 -8.33 4.06
CA VAL A 109 -7.52 -9.30 3.14
C VAL A 109 -8.67 -9.99 2.41
N VAL A 110 -8.82 -9.67 1.13
CA VAL A 110 -9.92 -10.20 0.29
C VAL A 110 -9.52 -11.44 -0.51
N GLY A 111 -8.23 -11.78 -0.52
CA GLY A 111 -7.72 -12.95 -1.22
C GLY A 111 -6.20 -13.03 -1.23
N GLY A 112 -5.68 -13.99 -2.00
CA GLY A 112 -4.26 -14.15 -2.23
C GLY A 112 -3.95 -15.23 -3.26
N THR A 113 -2.69 -15.28 -3.69
CA THR A 113 -2.14 -16.26 -4.63
C THR A 113 -1.06 -17.11 -3.98
N GLY A 114 -0.63 -18.19 -4.65
CA GLY A 114 0.41 -19.07 -4.15
C GLY A 114 0.03 -19.70 -2.81
N VAL A 115 0.88 -19.53 -1.79
CA VAL A 115 0.63 -20.07 -0.45
C VAL A 115 -0.53 -19.39 0.28
N PHE A 116 -0.95 -18.21 -0.20
CA PHE A 116 -2.11 -17.47 0.33
C PHE A 116 -3.40 -17.72 -0.45
N ARG A 117 -3.50 -18.80 -1.22
CA ARG A 117 -4.74 -19.14 -1.92
C ARG A 117 -5.90 -19.27 -0.92
N LEU A 118 -7.01 -18.61 -1.23
CA LEU A 118 -8.20 -18.51 -0.36
C LEU A 118 -8.00 -17.75 0.96
N ALA A 119 -6.91 -16.98 1.09
CA ALA A 119 -6.67 -16.16 2.28
C ALA A 119 -7.83 -15.18 2.53
N ARG A 120 -8.17 -15.03 3.82
CA ARG A 120 -9.12 -14.05 4.36
C ARG A 120 -8.58 -13.58 5.70
N GLY A 121 -8.85 -12.34 6.07
CA GLY A 121 -8.37 -11.74 7.30
C GLY A 121 -8.30 -10.23 7.19
N PHE A 122 -7.39 -9.63 7.94
CA PHE A 122 -7.21 -8.18 7.99
C PHE A 122 -5.73 -7.82 8.13
N VAL A 123 -5.42 -6.55 7.83
CA VAL A 123 -4.15 -5.89 8.12
C VAL A 123 -4.40 -4.66 8.97
N THR A 124 -3.43 -4.29 9.80
CA THR A 124 -3.45 -3.12 10.68
C THR A 124 -2.19 -2.29 10.51
#